data_AF-A0A803GCY0-F1
#
_entry.id   AF-A0A803GCY0-F1
#
_cell.length_a   1.000
_cell.length_b   1.000
_cell.length_c   1.000
_cell.angle_alpha   90.00
_cell.angle_beta   90.00
_cell.angle_gamma   90.00
#
_symmetry.space_group_name_H-M   'P 1'
#
loop_
_entity.id
_entity.type
_entity.pdbx_description
1 polymer ?
#
loop_
_entity_poly.entity_id
_entity_poly.type
_entity_poly.pdbx_seq_one_letter_code
_entity_poly.pdbx_strand_id
1 'polypeptide(L)' 'MKSVDKVKCPSCGEDVMWNTLSVWRPFCSQHCKKIDLNEWMTEKKYIEKSDS' A
#
# COMPACT_ATOMS: atom_id res chain seq x y z
N MET A 1 -10.95 -8.38 23.35
CA MET A 1 -10.05 -8.74 22.23
C MET A 1 -9.78 -7.48 21.43
N LYS A 2 -8.53 -7.13 21.11
CA LYS A 2 -8.25 -6.03 20.18
C LYS A 2 -8.60 -6.49 18.78
N SER A 3 -9.51 -5.79 18.11
CA SER A 3 -9.82 -6.00 16.70
C SER A 3 -8.54 -5.86 15.89
N VAL A 4 -8.24 -6.84 15.04
CA VAL A 4 -7.12 -6.71 14.10
C VAL A 4 -7.63 -5.86 12.94
N ASP A 5 -7.15 -4.64 12.84
CA ASP A 5 -7.52 -3.75 11.76
C ASP A 5 -7.10 -4.37 10.42
N LYS A 6 -8.01 -4.35 9.44
CA LYS A 6 -7.70 -4.71 8.06
C LYS A 6 -7.54 -3.42 7.26
N VAL A 7 -6.55 -3.40 6.37
CA VAL A 7 -6.33 -2.30 5.44
C VAL A 7 -6.40 -2.81 4.00
N LYS A 8 -6.70 -1.92 3.06
CA LYS A 8 -6.70 -2.24 1.63
C LYS A 8 -5.29 -2.12 1.07
N CYS A 9 -4.84 -3.11 0.31
CA CYS A 9 -3.60 -3.06 -0.44
C CYS A 9 -3.65 -1.89 -1.45
N PRO A 10 -2.71 -0.93 -1.40
CA PRO A 10 -2.76 0.24 -2.28
C PRO A 10 -2.63 -0.08 -3.78
N SER A 11 -2.08 -1.24 -4.13
CA SER A 11 -1.83 -1.62 -5.53
C SER A 11 -2.96 -2.46 -6.14
N CYS A 12 -3.69 -3.24 -5.34
CA CYS A 12 -4.70 -4.18 -5.86
C CYS A 12 -6.03 -4.21 -5.10
N GLY A 13 -6.13 -3.54 -3.94
CA GLY A 13 -7.36 -3.46 -3.15
C GLY A 13 -7.69 -4.68 -2.29
N GLU A 14 -6.81 -5.68 -2.22
CA GLU A 14 -7.01 -6.85 -1.36
C GLU A 14 -6.92 -6.48 0.14
N ASP A 15 -7.65 -7.19 1.00
CA ASP A 15 -7.59 -6.99 2.45
C ASP A 15 -6.29 -7.55 3.03
N VAL A 16 -5.55 -6.71 3.76
CA VAL A 16 -4.32 -7.07 4.48
C VAL A 16 -4.54 -6.90 5.97
N MET A 17 -4.22 -7.95 6.73
CA MET A 17 -4.28 -7.92 8.19
C MET A 17 -3.18 -7.01 8.75
N TRP A 18 -3.52 -6.12 9.68
CA TRP A 18 -2.54 -5.25 10.34
C TRP A 18 -1.82 -5.97 11.48
N ASN A 19 -0.99 -6.96 11.15
CA ASN A 19 -0.21 -7.75 12.11
C ASN A 19 1.22 -8.03 11.60
N THR A 20 2.08 -8.57 12.46
CA THR A 20 3.49 -8.82 12.14
C THR A 20 3.72 -9.96 11.15
N LEU A 21 2.73 -10.82 10.93
CA LEU A 21 2.79 -11.91 9.94
C LEU A 21 2.65 -11.36 8.51
N SER A 22 1.96 -10.24 8.33
CA SER A 22 1.88 -9.52 7.06
C SER A 22 3.17 -8.72 6.81
N VAL A 23 4.24 -9.41 6.42
CA VAL A 23 5.61 -8.87 6.24
C VAL A 23 5.67 -7.69 5.27
N TRP A 24 4.76 -7.65 4.28
CA TRP A 24 4.73 -6.62 3.23
C TRP A 24 3.71 -5.51 3.48
N ARG A 25 3.04 -5.48 4.63
CA ARG A 25 2.01 -4.47 4.95
C ARG A 25 2.50 -3.03 4.65
N PRO A 26 1.67 -2.16 4.04
CA PRO A 26 0.24 -2.35 3.74
C PRO A 26 -0.05 -3.18 2.48
N PHE A 27 0.96 -3.71 1.79
CA PHE A 27 0.78 -4.51 0.57
C PHE A 27 0.50 -5.98 0.88
N CYS A 28 -0.32 -6.65 0.06
CA CYS A 28 -0.60 -8.08 0.21
C CYS A 28 0.60 -8.97 -0.16
N SER A 29 1.54 -8.45 -0.96
CA SER A 29 2.73 -9.18 -1.42
C SER A 29 3.90 -8.26 -1.75
N GLN A 30 5.10 -8.84 -1.86
CA GLN A 30 6.29 -8.14 -2.37
C GLN A 30 6.07 -7.59 -3.79
N HIS A 31 5.27 -8.29 -4.61
CA HIS A 31 4.97 -7.86 -5.97
C HIS A 31 4.19 -6.55 -5.99
N CYS A 32 3.13 -6.44 -5.19
CA CYS A 32 2.36 -5.19 -5.06
C CYS A 32 3.24 -4.03 -4.56
N LYS A 33 4.11 -4.27 -3.57
CA LYS A 33 5.09 -3.27 -3.11
C LYS A 33 5.99 -2.75 -4.25
N LYS A 34 6.44 -3.64 -5.14
CA LYS A 34 7.27 -3.26 -6.30
C LYS A 34 6.48 -2.49 -7.37
N ILE A 35 5.22 -2.86 -7.61
CA ILE A 35 4.34 -2.11 -8.53
C ILE A 35 4.18 -0.68 -8.04
N ASP A 36 3.82 -0.49 -6.77
CA ASP A 36 3.65 0.85 -6.19
C ASP A 36 4.92 1.68 -6.34
N LEU A 37 6.08 1.11 -5.99
CA LEU A 37 7.38 1.77 -6.17
C LEU A 37 7.62 2.19 -7.63
N ASN A 38 7.33 1.32 -8.60
CA ASN A 38 7.49 1.63 -10.01
C ASN A 38 6.55 2.74 -10.48
N GLU A 39 5.31 2.78 -9.98
CA GLU A 39 4.35 3.86 -10.32
C GLU A 39 4.86 5.24 -9.88
N TRP A 40 5.51 5.33 -8.72
CA TRP A 40 6.18 6.56 -8.28
C TRP A 40 7.41 6.88 -9.13
N MET A 41 8.26 5.89 -9.41
CA MET A 41 9.46 6.08 -10.23
C MET A 41 9.15 6.52 -11.66
N THR A 42 8.00 6.10 -12.20
CA THR A 42 7.57 6.39 -13.58
C THR A 42 6.58 7.56 -13.66
N GLU A 43 6.48 8.36 -12.59
CA GLU A 43 5.61 9.55 -12.50
C GLU A 43 4.12 9.27 -12.77
N LYS A 44 3.69 8.01 -12.67
CA LYS A 44 2.26 7.64 -12.72
C LYS A 44 1.53 8.10 -11.47
N LYS A 45 2.24 8.19 -10.34
CA LYS A 45 1.80 8.82 -9.11
C LYS A 45 2.61 10.08 -8.87
N TYR A 46 1.92 11.16 -8.55
CA TYR A 46 2.52 12.44 -8.18
C TYR A 46 1.66 13.11 -7.12
N ILE A 47 2.26 14.03 -6.37
CA ILE A 47 1.56 14.88 -5.41
C ILE A 47 1.41 16.24 -6.08
N GLU A 48 0.17 16.67 -6.25
CA GLU A 48 -0.14 18.00 -6.77
C GLU A 48 0.33 19.07 -5.78
N LYS A 49 0.91 20.16 -6.28
CA LYS A 49 1.13 21.35 -5.47
C LYS A 49 -0.21 22.07 -5.30
N SER A 50 -0.68 22.16 -4.06
CA SER A 50 -1.77 23.06 -3.71
C SER A 50 -1.22 24.48 -3.59
N ASP A 51 -1.56 25.36 -4.54
CA ASP A 51 -1.24 26.79 -4.43
C ASP A 51 -2.10 27.41 -3.31
N SER A 52 -1.45 28.08 -2.35
CA SER A 52 -2.09 28.88 -1.29
C SER A 52 -2.21 30.33 -1.71
#